data_AF-A0A3E0HJI6-F1
#
_entry.id   AF-A0A3E0HJI6-F1
#
_cell.length_a   1.000
_cell.length_b   1.000
_cell.length_c   1.000
_cell.angle_alpha   90.00
_cell.angle_beta   90.00
_cell.angle_gamma   90.00
#
_symmetry.space_group_name_H-M   'P 1'
#
loop_
_entity.id
_entity.type
_entity.pdbx_description
1 polymer ?
#
loop_
_entity_poly.entity_id
_entity_poly.type
_entity_poly.pdbx_seq_one_letter_code
_entity_poly.pdbx_strand_id
1 'polypeptide(L)'
;MGGGVFLLLFVSFLFTYTTSDEESVIFILVTLLFFLGFLFFAIYYYTMPYKESLWNREDGLVTFPGFMWHQNITMPIDKVIFSMSSPSVQGGGAFNLQIVRPDKTYSLFLCTLGNNCYEDLSFYLWYMDKNRPLPPGTAFDEYRQADFERRKSAGFPKPLFPSNIPTPETTPEQQAERERIGGW
;
A
#
# COMPACT_ATOMS: atom_id res chain seq x y z
N MET A 1 9.83 10.07 -10.41
CA MET A 1 9.54 10.89 -11.61
C MET A 1 9.81 12.38 -11.41
N GLY A 2 9.63 12.97 -10.22
CA GLY A 2 9.82 14.41 -10.00
C GLY A 2 11.18 14.98 -10.42
N GLY A 3 12.30 14.45 -9.92
CA GLY A 3 13.63 15.03 -10.14
C GLY A 3 14.03 15.21 -11.62
N GLY A 4 13.73 14.24 -12.48
CA GLY A 4 14.04 14.35 -13.91
C GLY A 4 13.26 15.46 -14.63
N VAL A 5 11.99 15.66 -14.26
CA VAL A 5 11.16 16.75 -14.80
C VAL A 5 11.72 18.10 -14.38
N PHE A 6 12.08 18.26 -13.10
CA PHE A 6 12.68 19.51 -12.61
C PHE A 6 14.02 19.82 -13.27
N LEU A 7 14.84 18.80 -13.54
CA LEU A 7 16.09 18.98 -14.29
C LEU A 7 15.84 19.45 -15.72
N LEU A 8 14.89 18.82 -16.44
CA LEU A 8 14.54 19.21 -17.81
C LEU A 8 14.02 20.66 -17.87
N LEU A 9 13.13 21.03 -16.94
CA LEU A 9 12.61 22.39 -16.84
C LEU A 9 13.72 23.40 -16.54
N PHE A 10 14.63 23.07 -15.63
CA PHE A 10 15.78 23.92 -15.30
C PHE A 10 16.69 24.16 -16.52
N VAL A 11 17.04 23.11 -17.25
CA VAL A 11 17.89 23.22 -18.45
C VAL A 11 17.18 24.01 -19.56
N SER A 12 15.88 23.76 -19.78
CA SER A 12 15.10 24.50 -20.78
C SER A 12 15.04 25.99 -20.46
N PHE A 13 14.81 26.36 -19.19
CA PHE A 13 14.77 27.76 -18.78
C PHE A 13 16.16 28.41 -18.89
N LEU A 14 17.23 27.72 -18.47
CA LEU A 14 18.58 28.24 -18.66
C LEU A 14 18.90 28.51 -20.14
N PHE A 15 18.50 27.59 -21.03
CA PHE A 15 18.69 27.78 -22.46
C PHE A 15 17.94 29.02 -22.96
N THR A 16 16.66 29.17 -22.61
CA THR A 16 15.87 30.35 -22.97
C THR A 16 16.52 31.64 -22.46
N TYR A 17 16.97 31.68 -21.19
CA TYR A 17 17.67 32.83 -20.61
C TYR A 17 18.89 33.25 -21.41
N THR A 18 19.72 32.28 -21.83
CA THR A 18 20.94 32.56 -22.61
C THR A 18 20.66 33.06 -24.03
N THR A 19 19.45 32.83 -24.54
CA THR A 19 19.05 33.20 -25.91
C THR A 19 18.16 34.45 -25.98
N SER A 20 17.66 34.92 -24.84
CA SER A 20 16.76 36.07 -24.73
C SER A 20 17.47 37.27 -24.14
N ASP A 21 17.27 38.46 -24.71
CA ASP A 21 17.76 39.73 -24.14
C ASP A 21 16.91 40.24 -22.95
N GLU A 22 15.92 39.48 -22.50
CA GLU A 22 15.04 39.84 -21.40
C GLU A 22 15.59 39.39 -20.04
N GLU A 23 16.21 40.32 -19.33
CA GLU A 23 16.54 40.12 -17.91
C GLU A 23 15.33 40.46 -17.03
N SER A 24 14.50 39.46 -16.74
CA SER A 24 13.44 39.60 -15.74
C SER A 24 13.80 38.89 -14.45
N VAL A 25 13.62 39.59 -13.32
CA VAL A 25 13.79 39.02 -11.97
C VAL A 25 12.92 37.79 -11.77
N ILE A 26 11.73 37.78 -12.36
CA ILE A 26 10.79 36.65 -12.32
C ILE A 26 11.43 35.41 -12.97
N PHE A 27 12.12 35.56 -14.09
CA PHE A 27 12.78 34.45 -14.78
C PHE A 27 13.86 33.79 -13.91
N ILE A 28 14.66 34.60 -13.22
CA ILE A 28 15.70 34.13 -12.31
C ILE A 28 15.08 33.35 -11.14
N LEU A 29 13.99 33.87 -10.56
CA LEU A 29 13.29 33.22 -9.44
C LEU A 29 12.69 31.85 -9.86
N VAL A 30 12.09 31.77 -11.04
CA VAL A 30 11.53 30.51 -11.58
C VAL A 30 12.64 29.49 -11.84
N THR A 31 13.75 29.93 -12.45
CA THR A 31 14.91 29.08 -12.70
C THR A 31 15.51 28.53 -11.39
N LEU A 32 15.63 29.38 -10.37
CA LEU A 32 16.09 28.98 -9.04
C LEU A 32 15.14 27.96 -8.39
N LEU A 33 13.82 28.14 -8.53
CA LEU A 33 12.83 27.21 -8.02
C LEU A 33 12.99 25.82 -8.64
N PHE A 34 13.21 25.72 -9.95
CA PHE A 34 13.44 24.44 -10.62
C PHE A 34 14.74 23.77 -10.16
N PHE A 35 15.80 24.55 -9.97
CA PHE A 35 17.06 24.05 -9.43
C PHE A 35 16.89 23.50 -8.00
N LEU A 36 16.23 24.26 -7.12
CA LEU A 36 15.94 23.82 -5.75
C LEU A 36 15.05 22.57 -5.72
N GLY A 37 14.06 22.50 -6.60
CA GLY A 37 13.23 21.31 -6.79
C GLY A 37 14.04 20.09 -7.22
N PHE A 38 14.95 20.26 -8.20
CA PHE A 38 15.86 19.20 -8.61
C PHE A 38 16.75 18.72 -7.45
N LEU A 39 17.38 19.65 -6.74
CA LEU A 39 18.22 19.33 -5.57
C LEU A 39 17.44 18.58 -4.50
N PHE A 40 16.21 19.01 -4.20
CA PHE A 40 15.35 18.33 -3.24
C PHE A 40 15.11 16.85 -3.62
N PHE A 41 14.75 16.58 -4.88
CA PHE A 41 14.53 15.21 -5.34
C PHE A 41 15.83 14.40 -5.41
N ALA A 42 16.96 15.02 -5.76
CA ALA A 42 18.26 14.37 -5.77
C ALA A 42 18.66 13.95 -4.35
N ILE A 43 18.58 14.87 -3.37
CA ILE A 43 18.84 14.58 -1.96
C ILE A 43 17.91 13.48 -1.48
N TYR A 44 16.61 13.60 -1.76
CA TYR A 44 15.63 12.58 -1.39
C TYR A 44 16.00 11.19 -1.93
N TYR A 45 16.39 11.08 -3.20
CA TYR A 45 16.79 9.81 -3.81
C TYR A 45 17.99 9.16 -3.09
N TYR A 46 18.99 9.94 -2.71
CA TYR A 46 20.19 9.41 -2.05
C TYR A 46 20.03 9.17 -0.55
N THR A 47 19.05 9.80 0.10
CA THR A 47 18.89 9.79 1.57
C THR A 47 17.61 9.11 2.05
N MET A 48 16.72 8.71 1.13
CA MET A 48 15.47 8.05 1.50
C MET A 48 15.76 6.72 2.23
N PRO A 49 15.10 6.45 3.37
CA PRO A 49 15.23 5.17 4.04
C PRO A 49 14.61 4.07 3.20
N TYR A 50 15.04 2.83 3.42
CA TYR A 50 14.46 1.65 2.77
C TYR A 50 12.96 1.57 3.06
N LYS A 51 12.16 1.49 1.99
CA LYS A 51 10.69 1.46 2.05
C LYS A 51 10.20 0.06 1.78
N GLU A 52 9.52 -0.53 2.75
CA GLU A 52 8.96 -1.88 2.62
C GLU A 52 7.45 -1.88 2.85
N SER A 53 6.78 -2.82 2.18
CA SER A 53 5.36 -3.10 2.35
C SER A 53 5.23 -4.60 2.58
N LEU A 54 4.89 -4.99 3.81
CA LEU A 54 4.83 -6.37 4.25
C LEU A 54 3.50 -6.63 4.96
N TRP A 55 2.85 -7.72 4.55
CA TRP A 55 1.63 -8.21 5.17
C TRP A 55 1.98 -9.52 5.89
N ASN A 56 2.27 -9.43 7.19
CA ASN A 56 2.65 -10.59 7.98
C ASN A 56 1.40 -11.21 8.62
N ARG A 57 0.85 -12.22 7.95
CA ARG A 57 -0.32 -12.99 8.39
C ARG A 57 -0.07 -13.74 9.71
N GLU A 58 1.14 -14.24 9.95
CA GLU A 58 1.43 -15.08 11.13
C GLU A 58 1.36 -14.27 12.42
N ASP A 59 1.99 -13.10 12.42
CA ASP A 59 1.95 -12.19 13.56
C ASP A 59 0.69 -11.31 13.56
N GLY A 60 0.05 -11.12 12.41
CA GLY A 60 -1.09 -10.21 12.24
C GLY A 60 -0.67 -8.74 12.14
N LEU A 61 0.56 -8.52 11.66
CA LEU A 61 1.19 -7.20 11.56
C LEU A 61 1.24 -6.76 10.09
N VAL A 62 0.98 -5.48 9.88
CA VAL A 62 1.14 -4.82 8.59
C VAL A 62 2.27 -3.80 8.72
N THR A 63 3.26 -3.90 7.84
CA THR A 63 4.31 -2.90 7.69
C THR A 63 4.09 -2.15 6.39
N PHE A 64 4.05 -0.82 6.45
CA PHE A 64 3.92 0.04 5.28
C PHE A 64 4.86 1.25 5.38
N PRO A 65 5.26 1.85 4.24
CA PRO A 65 6.29 2.88 4.25
C PRO A 65 5.78 4.21 4.84
N GLY A 66 6.59 4.82 5.71
CA GLY A 66 6.38 6.17 6.20
C GLY A 66 6.53 7.23 5.11
N PHE A 67 6.01 8.44 5.35
CA PHE A 67 6.09 9.54 4.39
C PHE A 67 7.52 10.11 4.27
N MET A 68 8.05 10.23 3.07
CA MET A 68 9.38 10.80 2.78
C MET A 68 10.51 10.13 3.59
N TRP A 69 11.19 10.86 4.48
CA TRP A 69 12.28 10.32 5.32
C TRP A 69 11.83 9.55 6.56
N HIS A 70 10.53 9.42 6.80
CA HIS A 70 10.04 8.65 7.95
C HIS A 70 10.30 7.15 7.73
N GLN A 71 10.64 6.43 8.81
CA GLN A 71 10.83 4.99 8.78
C GLN A 71 9.53 4.24 8.44
N ASN A 72 9.63 2.96 8.14
CA ASN A 72 8.45 2.11 7.95
C ASN A 72 7.63 2.03 9.24
N ILE A 73 6.32 1.92 9.11
CA ILE A 73 5.37 1.86 10.21
C ILE A 73 4.84 0.43 10.25
N THR A 74 5.02 -0.24 11.39
CA THR A 74 4.48 -1.58 11.64
C THR A 74 3.38 -1.48 12.68
N MET A 75 2.20 -2.01 12.37
CA MET A 75 1.09 -2.04 13.31
C MET A 75 0.16 -3.24 13.08
N PRO A 76 -0.58 -3.67 14.12
CA PRO A 76 -1.63 -4.66 14.00
C PRO A 76 -2.70 -4.28 12.97
N ILE A 77 -3.19 -5.27 12.19
CA ILE A 77 -4.20 -5.06 11.12
C ILE A 77 -5.51 -4.44 11.64
N ASP A 78 -5.93 -4.78 12.85
CA ASP A 78 -7.14 -4.26 13.50
C ASP A 78 -7.07 -2.75 13.82
N LYS A 79 -5.86 -2.19 13.87
CA LYS A 79 -5.62 -0.76 14.07
C LYS A 79 -5.40 0.01 12.77
N VAL A 80 -5.29 -0.66 11.64
CA VAL A 80 -5.06 -0.02 10.34
C VAL A 80 -6.34 0.68 9.89
N ILE A 81 -6.24 1.96 9.57
CA ILE A 81 -7.35 2.73 9.02
C ILE A 81 -7.22 2.73 7.50
N PHE A 82 -8.17 2.06 6.85
CA PHE A 82 -8.31 2.09 5.41
C PHE A 82 -9.16 3.29 4.97
N SER A 83 -8.71 3.96 3.93
CA SER A 83 -9.40 5.04 3.25
C SER A 83 -9.50 4.72 1.77
N MET A 84 -10.53 5.28 1.14
CA MET A 84 -10.74 5.19 -0.29
C MET A 84 -10.34 6.52 -0.93
N SER A 85 -9.54 6.47 -2.00
CA SER A 85 -9.24 7.68 -2.75
C SER A 85 -10.52 8.27 -3.34
N SER A 86 -10.79 9.57 -3.15
CA SER A 86 -11.86 10.22 -3.92
C SER A 86 -11.48 10.22 -5.40
N PRO A 87 -12.37 9.81 -6.32
CA PRO A 87 -12.21 10.14 -7.72
C PRO A 87 -12.13 11.66 -7.80
N SER A 88 -11.25 12.16 -8.66
CA SER A 88 -11.19 13.60 -8.96
C SER A 88 -12.59 14.09 -9.36
N VAL A 89 -12.93 15.33 -8.98
CA VAL A 89 -14.20 16.00 -9.35
C VAL A 89 -14.44 15.99 -10.87
N GLN A 90 -13.38 15.82 -11.67
CA GLN A 90 -13.40 15.68 -13.14
C GLN A 90 -13.49 14.22 -13.63
N GLY A 91 -14.12 13.32 -12.86
CA GLY A 91 -14.71 12.06 -13.31
C GLY A 91 -13.84 11.16 -14.19
N GLY A 92 -13.15 10.19 -13.59
CA GLY A 92 -12.51 9.11 -14.37
C GLY A 92 -11.56 8.19 -13.62
N GLY A 93 -11.15 8.53 -12.39
CA GLY A 93 -10.25 7.68 -11.59
C GLY A 93 -10.99 6.54 -10.89
N ALA A 94 -10.47 5.32 -10.98
CA ALA A 94 -10.92 4.20 -10.15
C ALA A 94 -10.69 4.50 -8.67
N PHE A 95 -11.60 4.04 -7.81
CA PHE A 95 -11.42 4.10 -6.37
C PHE A 95 -10.24 3.21 -5.97
N ASN A 96 -9.20 3.80 -5.41
CA ASN A 96 -8.01 3.10 -4.96
C ASN A 96 -8.03 2.90 -3.45
N LEU A 97 -7.48 1.77 -2.99
CA LEU A 97 -7.32 1.51 -1.57
C LEU A 97 -6.11 2.25 -1.02
N GLN A 98 -6.30 2.92 0.10
CA GLN A 98 -5.26 3.67 0.78
C GLN A 98 -5.24 3.35 2.28
N ILE A 99 -4.06 3.41 2.88
CA ILE A 99 -3.89 3.38 4.33
C ILE A 99 -3.63 4.81 4.81
N VAL A 100 -4.38 5.25 5.82
CA VAL A 100 -4.11 6.50 6.51
C VAL A 100 -2.95 6.28 7.46
N ARG A 101 -1.83 6.97 7.23
CA ARG A 101 -0.68 6.88 8.14
C ARG A 101 -1.06 7.50 9.49
N PRO A 102 -0.65 6.90 10.60
CA PRO A 102 -0.88 7.44 11.94
C PRO A 102 0.08 8.62 12.25
N ASP A 103 0.30 9.51 11.28
CA ASP A 103 1.08 10.73 11.45
C ASP A 103 0.17 11.94 11.69
N LYS A 104 0.73 13.04 12.19
CA LYS A 104 -0.03 14.27 12.49
C LYS A 104 -0.66 14.91 11.24
N THR A 105 -0.18 14.52 10.05
CA THR A 105 -0.59 15.07 8.76
C THR A 105 -1.64 14.21 8.05
N TYR A 106 -2.00 13.05 8.62
CA TYR A 106 -2.86 12.04 8.01
C TYR A 106 -2.47 11.71 6.57
N SER A 107 -1.17 11.56 6.32
CA SER A 107 -0.68 11.27 4.98
C SER A 107 -1.15 9.88 4.50
N LEU A 108 -1.28 9.70 3.18
CA LEU A 108 -1.92 8.50 2.60
C LEU A 108 -0.89 7.59 1.93
N PHE A 109 -0.99 6.29 2.17
CA PHE A 109 -0.21 5.25 1.47
C PHE A 109 -1.13 4.49 0.52
N LEU A 110 -0.80 4.49 -0.77
CA LEU A 110 -1.53 3.74 -1.78
C LEU A 110 -1.16 2.25 -1.68
N CYS A 111 -2.13 1.38 -1.45
CA CYS A 111 -1.94 -0.06 -1.36
C CYS A 111 -2.87 -0.83 -2.30
N THR A 112 -3.11 -0.29 -3.49
CA THR A 112 -3.92 -0.96 -4.53
C THR A 112 -3.18 -2.17 -5.11
N LEU A 113 -3.87 -3.31 -5.26
CA LEU A 113 -3.36 -4.52 -5.93
C LEU A 113 -3.95 -4.69 -7.32
N GLY A 114 -5.22 -4.33 -7.50
CA GLY A 114 -5.96 -4.52 -8.74
C GLY A 114 -6.76 -3.27 -9.17
N ASN A 115 -7.96 -3.50 -9.65
CA ASN A 115 -8.79 -2.44 -10.26
C ASN A 115 -9.69 -1.71 -9.28
N ASN A 116 -9.98 -2.28 -8.11
CA ASN A 116 -11.04 -1.80 -7.22
C ASN A 116 -10.64 -1.87 -5.75
N CYS A 117 -10.84 -0.78 -5.02
CA CYS A 117 -10.58 -0.68 -3.58
C CYS A 117 -11.31 -1.73 -2.75
N TYR A 118 -12.53 -2.14 -3.13
CA TYR A 118 -13.31 -3.14 -2.37
C TYR A 118 -12.73 -4.54 -2.50
N GLU A 119 -12.26 -4.89 -3.70
CA GLU A 119 -11.61 -6.18 -3.97
C GLU A 119 -10.27 -6.26 -3.25
N ASP A 120 -9.47 -5.19 -3.35
CA ASP A 120 -8.18 -5.08 -2.66
C ASP A 120 -8.36 -5.19 -1.14
N LEU A 121 -9.32 -4.47 -0.57
CA LEU A 121 -9.59 -4.53 0.86
C LEU A 121 -10.04 -5.93 1.27
N SER A 122 -10.96 -6.53 0.51
CA SER A 122 -11.43 -7.88 0.77
C SER A 122 -10.29 -8.89 0.71
N PHE A 123 -9.38 -8.75 -0.25
CA PHE A 123 -8.20 -9.59 -0.36
C PHE A 123 -7.28 -9.45 0.85
N TYR A 124 -6.94 -8.23 1.27
CA TYR A 124 -6.07 -8.02 2.43
C TYR A 124 -6.70 -8.53 3.72
N LEU A 125 -7.98 -8.25 3.96
CA LEU A 125 -8.66 -8.72 5.17
C LEU A 125 -8.78 -10.25 5.17
N TRP A 126 -9.04 -10.87 4.03
CA TRP A 126 -9.06 -12.34 3.90
C TRP A 126 -7.68 -12.93 4.15
N TYR A 127 -6.65 -12.37 3.51
CA TYR A 127 -5.26 -12.81 3.66
C TYR A 127 -4.72 -12.62 5.08
N MET A 128 -5.12 -11.57 5.80
CA MET A 128 -4.66 -11.33 7.17
C MET A 128 -5.44 -12.13 8.21
N ASP A 129 -6.63 -12.65 7.87
CA ASP A 129 -7.44 -13.46 8.78
C ASP A 129 -6.83 -14.86 8.98
N LYS A 130 -6.21 -15.06 10.15
CA LYS A 130 -5.50 -16.29 10.54
C LYS A 130 -6.36 -17.54 10.48
N ASN A 131 -7.68 -17.42 10.45
CA ASN A 131 -8.56 -18.59 10.44
C ASN A 131 -9.14 -18.93 9.06
N ARG A 132 -9.30 -17.94 8.18
CA ARG A 132 -9.81 -18.20 6.83
C ARG A 132 -8.76 -18.96 6.01
N PRO A 133 -9.15 -19.82 5.07
CA PRO A 133 -8.21 -20.37 4.09
C PRO A 133 -7.51 -19.25 3.32
N LEU A 134 -6.34 -19.52 2.72
CA LEU A 134 -5.70 -18.55 1.83
C LEU A 134 -6.65 -18.11 0.70
N PRO A 135 -6.60 -16.84 0.27
CA PRO A 135 -7.48 -16.31 -0.77
C PRO A 135 -7.55 -17.21 -2.02
N PRO A 136 -8.69 -17.26 -2.71
CA PRO A 136 -8.86 -18.06 -3.92
C PRO A 136 -7.90 -17.59 -5.04
N GLY A 137 -7.53 -18.50 -5.93
CA GLY A 137 -6.57 -18.27 -7.00
C GLY A 137 -5.34 -19.17 -6.90
N THR A 138 -4.49 -19.16 -7.92
CA THR A 138 -3.37 -20.11 -8.05
C THR A 138 -2.10 -19.68 -7.32
N ALA A 139 -2.02 -18.43 -6.88
CA ALA A 139 -0.83 -17.86 -6.25
C ALA A 139 -0.43 -18.54 -4.93
N PHE A 140 -1.38 -19.22 -4.27
CA PHE A 140 -1.19 -19.81 -2.95
C PHE A 140 -1.32 -21.33 -2.91
N ASP A 141 -1.52 -22.00 -4.05
CA ASP A 141 -1.88 -23.43 -4.09
C ASP A 141 -0.85 -24.32 -3.39
N GLU A 142 0.45 -24.02 -3.55
CA GLU A 142 1.54 -24.75 -2.91
C GLU A 142 1.52 -24.62 -1.38
N TYR A 143 0.93 -23.55 -0.85
CA TYR A 143 0.92 -23.23 0.59
C TYR A 143 -0.39 -23.62 1.29
N ARG A 144 -1.44 -24.00 0.54
CA ARG A 144 -2.78 -24.27 1.12
C ARG A 144 -2.76 -25.38 2.17
N GLN A 145 -2.07 -26.48 1.87
CA GLN A 145 -2.01 -27.60 2.81
C GLN A 145 -1.25 -27.22 4.09
N ALA A 146 -0.12 -26.52 3.96
CA ALA A 146 0.66 -26.07 5.11
C ALA A 146 -0.11 -25.04 5.96
N ASP A 147 -0.83 -24.10 5.32
CA ASP A 147 -1.72 -23.16 6.01
C ASP A 147 -2.83 -23.89 6.78
N PHE A 148 -3.44 -24.94 6.19
CA PHE A 148 -4.46 -25.74 6.86
C PHE A 148 -3.90 -26.45 8.10
N GLU A 149 -2.78 -27.17 7.98
CA GLU A 149 -2.18 -27.88 9.11
C GLU A 149 -1.77 -26.94 10.25
N ARG A 150 -1.25 -25.75 9.91
CA ARG A 150 -0.99 -24.70 10.92
C ARG A 150 -2.27 -24.23 11.60
N ARG A 151 -3.34 -23.94 10.85
CA ARG A 151 -4.61 -23.49 11.43
C ARG A 151 -5.23 -24.57 12.32
N LYS A 152 -5.10 -25.83 11.92
CA LYS A 152 -5.48 -27.00 12.69
C LYS A 152 -4.72 -27.09 14.00
N SER A 153 -3.39 -26.90 14.00
CA SER A 153 -2.60 -26.92 15.23
C SER A 153 -2.89 -25.74 16.17
N ALA A 154 -3.29 -24.59 15.60
CA ALA A 154 -3.77 -23.43 16.37
C ALA A 154 -5.23 -23.56 16.84
N GLY A 155 -5.93 -24.63 16.48
CA GLY A 155 -7.31 -24.89 16.91
C GLY A 155 -8.37 -24.04 16.19
N PHE A 156 -8.09 -23.54 14.98
CA PHE A 156 -9.00 -22.71 14.19
C PHE A 156 -9.56 -21.51 14.98
N PRO A 157 -8.72 -20.48 15.26
CA PRO A 157 -9.14 -19.32 16.04
C PRO A 157 -10.31 -18.59 15.41
N LYS A 158 -11.02 -17.74 16.15
CA LYS A 158 -12.13 -16.98 15.56
C LYS A 158 -11.63 -16.02 14.46
N PRO A 159 -12.44 -15.75 13.42
CA PRO A 159 -12.09 -14.79 12.37
C PRO A 159 -11.85 -13.40 12.95
N LEU A 160 -10.89 -12.67 12.38
CA LEU A 160 -10.63 -11.27 12.77
C LEU A 160 -11.85 -10.38 12.51
N PHE A 161 -12.58 -10.66 11.42
CA PHE A 161 -13.79 -9.94 11.06
C PHE A 161 -14.93 -10.95 10.85
N PRO A 162 -16.08 -10.80 11.54
CA PRO A 162 -17.23 -11.65 11.30
C PRO A 162 -17.73 -11.46 9.87
N SER A 163 -18.12 -12.55 9.21
CA SER A 163 -18.63 -12.55 7.85
C SER A 163 -19.81 -13.52 7.76
N ASN A 164 -20.87 -13.09 7.07
CA ASN A 164 -21.99 -13.96 6.72
C ASN A 164 -21.73 -14.76 5.42
N ILE A 165 -20.63 -14.44 4.72
CA ILE A 165 -20.21 -15.15 3.52
C ILE A 165 -19.40 -16.37 3.96
N PRO A 166 -19.78 -17.59 3.54
CA PRO A 166 -19.04 -18.81 3.88
C PRO A 166 -17.64 -18.77 3.23
N THR A 167 -16.66 -19.30 3.95
CA THR A 167 -15.25 -19.40 3.50
C THR A 167 -14.85 -20.87 3.47
N PRO A 168 -15.28 -21.63 2.45
CA PRO A 168 -15.07 -23.07 2.39
C PRO A 168 -13.58 -23.39 2.27
N GLU A 169 -13.15 -24.46 2.95
CA GLU A 169 -11.83 -25.06 2.74
C GLU A 169 -11.69 -25.67 1.34
N THR A 170 -10.47 -26.10 1.00
CA THR A 170 -10.17 -26.64 -0.34
C THR A 170 -10.87 -27.98 -0.58
N THR A 171 -11.08 -28.77 0.47
CA THR A 171 -11.82 -30.04 0.40
C THR A 171 -12.96 -30.10 1.43
N PRO A 172 -14.04 -30.87 1.15
CA PRO A 172 -15.13 -31.06 2.11
C PRO A 172 -14.67 -31.70 3.44
N GLU A 173 -13.65 -32.55 3.40
CA GLU A 173 -13.09 -33.20 4.59
C GLU A 173 -12.38 -32.20 5.51
N GLN A 174 -11.61 -31.26 4.92
CA GLN A 174 -10.97 -30.17 5.67
C GLN A 174 -12.02 -29.26 6.31
N GLN A 175 -13.12 -28.99 5.61
CA GLN A 175 -14.22 -28.20 6.13
C GLN A 175 -14.86 -28.87 7.36
N ALA A 176 -15.18 -30.17 7.27
CA ALA A 176 -15.76 -30.92 8.39
C ALA A 176 -14.79 -30.97 9.60
N GLU A 177 -13.49 -31.11 9.35
CA GLU A 177 -12.48 -31.13 10.42
C GLU A 177 -12.35 -29.76 11.12
N ARG A 178 -12.41 -28.67 10.35
CA ARG A 178 -12.44 -27.31 10.90
C ARG A 178 -13.67 -27.08 11.76
N GLU A 179 -14.86 -27.48 11.31
CA GLU A 179 -16.10 -27.35 12.08
C GLU A 179 -16.05 -28.17 13.37
N ARG A 180 -15.47 -29.38 13.31
CA ARG A 180 -15.28 -30.26 14.47
C ARG A 180 -14.36 -29.67 15.54
N ILE A 181 -13.26 -29.02 15.12
CA ILE A 181 -12.25 -28.47 16.04
C ILE A 181 -12.61 -27.06 16.49
N GLY A 182 -13.01 -26.19 15.57
CA GLY A 182 -13.35 -24.79 15.84
C GLY A 182 -14.64 -24.65 16.64
N GLY A 183 -15.62 -25.52 16.42
CA GLY A 183 -16.89 -25.50 17.15
C GLY A 183 -17.80 -24.33 16.80
N TRP A 184 -17.60 -23.71 15.63
CA TRP A 184 -18.40 -22.61 15.11
C TRP A 184 -18.41 -22.61 13.58
#